data_AF-A0A928BE96-F1
#
_entry.id   AF-A0A928BE96-F1
#
_cell.length_a   1.000
_cell.length_b   1.000
_cell.length_c   1.000
_cell.angle_alpha   90.00
_cell.angle_beta   90.00
_cell.angle_gamma   90.00
#
_symmetry.space_group_name_H-M   'P 1'
#
loop_
_entity.id
_entity.type
_entity.pdbx_description
1 polymer ?
#
loop_
_entity_poly.entity_id
_entity_poly.type
_entity_poly.pdbx_seq_one_letter_code
_entity_poly.pdbx_strand_id
1 'polypeptide(L)'
;MNMKPNRIILLLFLILFAACGPDDPVVPQEIQAPSGVKCDKAAQTSLVFSWNDVEGAEYYVARLEKSDGTLVSGGQTSTRETSVRYDGLTPGTAYSFKVRVKAGGLDSPYSMPLAASTLADGEEPEPDPDPVPDPQPEPTADYALFKIPAYEDAHRQALAFPGAEGGGMFTTGGRGGKVIHVTNLNDSGTGSLRAALAESGARTIVFDVAGVIELNSGLNISKGDVTIAGQTAPGDGICIRNFSTRVNSSNVIIRFVRFRMGDEKKNEGDAIWGRYFENIILDHCSMSWCTDECASFYANRNFTMQWCVIAESLRNSIHGKGKHGYGGIWGGRDASFHHNLLAHHDSRNPRIDHPQIYGNYVETHRGNVDYRCNAVYNWGSNHTYGGENGWFNIVNNYYKPGPASSDRKYFVDAYGSYTKDGTVYADRYPEMYLSGNLHTGHQDLDDTSSSVYWHNGQSYGNYNMLLKAALPLEGPSGEDIYTTTHSAALSFERICAYAGASLVRDAVDERICSDALAGTASFNDGGNGSTGGMIDTQTAVGGWPEYKAADSEIAGCKDSDGDGMPDWFEDQFKLDKADSTDGNAKTLDPYARYTNLEMYLHYLVRDIVDVQNAGGEYAKLS
;
A
#
# COMPACT_ATOMS: atom_id res chain seq x y z
N MET A 1 40.06 35.55 -31.24
CA MET A 1 39.97 36.27 -29.96
C MET A 1 38.88 35.60 -29.15
N ASN A 2 39.23 34.60 -28.33
CA ASN A 2 39.45 34.69 -26.87
C ASN A 2 38.16 35.15 -26.15
N MET A 3 37.51 34.38 -25.28
CA MET A 3 38.04 33.52 -24.22
C MET A 3 36.94 32.56 -23.70
N LYS A 4 37.32 31.32 -23.36
CA LYS A 4 36.55 30.38 -22.49
C LYS A 4 36.72 30.76 -21.00
N PRO A 5 35.97 30.12 -20.08
CA PRO A 5 36.65 29.10 -19.28
C PRO A 5 35.87 27.81 -19.01
N ASN A 6 36.66 26.74 -18.85
CA ASN A 6 36.31 25.36 -18.49
C ASN A 6 35.84 25.24 -17.02
N ARG A 7 35.03 24.22 -16.72
CA ARG A 7 35.13 23.43 -15.48
C ARG A 7 34.80 21.96 -15.72
N ILE A 8 35.85 21.15 -15.71
CA ILE A 8 35.85 19.69 -15.45
C ILE A 8 36.15 19.57 -13.95
N ILE A 9 35.35 18.81 -13.19
CA ILE A 9 35.73 18.35 -11.84
C ILE A 9 35.60 16.83 -11.82
N LEU A 10 36.76 16.20 -11.75
CA LEU A 10 37.02 14.80 -11.46
C LEU A 10 37.11 14.70 -9.92
N LEU A 11 36.25 13.90 -9.28
CA LEU A 11 36.39 13.59 -7.85
C LEU A 11 37.16 12.28 -7.71
N LEU A 12 38.40 12.37 -7.22
CA LEU A 12 39.26 11.25 -6.86
C LEU A 12 38.76 10.61 -5.54
N PHE A 13 38.80 9.28 -5.51
CA PHE A 13 38.83 8.47 -4.29
C PHE A 13 39.99 8.91 -3.38
N LEU A 14 39.68 9.32 -2.15
CA LEU A 14 40.66 9.53 -1.09
C LEU A 14 40.62 8.31 -0.16
N ILE A 15 41.62 7.45 -0.31
CA ILE A 15 41.94 6.37 0.63
C ILE A 15 42.53 7.05 1.88
N LEU A 16 41.86 6.90 3.03
CA LEU A 16 42.42 7.27 4.33
C LEU A 16 43.48 6.24 4.72
N PHE A 17 44.76 6.60 4.57
CA PHE A 17 45.85 6.02 5.35
C PHE A 17 46.43 7.13 6.24
N ALA A 18 46.13 7.04 7.54
CA ALA A 18 46.84 7.73 8.62
C ALA A 18 46.54 6.93 9.89
N ALA A 19 47.46 6.56 10.77
CA ALA A 19 48.91 6.68 10.79
C ALA A 19 49.39 5.57 11.76
N CYS A 20 50.42 4.81 11.37
CA CYS A 20 51.09 3.87 12.27
C CYS A 20 52.22 4.65 12.96
N GLY A 21 52.06 4.94 14.26
CA GLY A 21 53.17 5.34 15.11
C GLY A 21 53.96 4.09 15.52
N PRO A 22 55.30 4.12 15.55
CA PRO A 22 56.07 3.05 16.16
C PRO A 22 55.98 3.18 17.69
N ASP A 23 55.74 2.06 18.36
CA ASP A 23 55.77 1.88 19.82
C ASP A 23 54.51 2.23 20.64
N ASP A 24 53.32 1.98 20.11
CA ASP A 24 52.19 1.60 20.98
C ASP A 24 52.26 0.08 21.23
N PRO A 25 52.26 -0.40 22.50
CA PRO A 25 52.13 -1.82 22.75
C PRO A 25 50.77 -2.26 22.21
N VAL A 26 50.78 -3.09 21.17
CA VAL A 26 49.59 -3.81 20.73
C VAL A 26 49.14 -4.66 21.91
N VAL A 27 48.15 -4.15 22.65
CA VAL A 27 47.44 -4.95 23.64
C VAL A 27 46.83 -6.11 22.84
N PRO A 28 47.09 -7.38 23.19
CA PRO A 28 46.44 -8.49 22.53
C PRO A 28 44.93 -8.28 22.61
N GLN A 29 44.26 -8.19 21.47
CA GLN A 29 42.81 -8.07 21.43
C GLN A 29 42.25 -9.39 21.98
N GLU A 30 41.82 -9.39 23.24
CA GLU A 30 41.19 -10.55 23.86
C GLU A 30 39.86 -10.84 23.15
N ILE A 31 39.75 -12.03 22.57
CA ILE A 31 38.55 -12.49 21.90
C ILE A 31 37.49 -12.78 22.96
N GLN A 32 36.34 -12.11 22.87
CA GLN A 32 35.25 -12.27 23.81
C GLN A 32 34.59 -13.65 23.70
N ALA A 33 34.09 -14.16 24.83
CA ALA A 33 33.32 -15.40 24.83
C ALA A 33 31.99 -15.22 24.05
N PRO A 34 31.49 -16.25 23.36
CA PRO A 34 30.17 -16.20 22.71
C PRO A 34 29.07 -15.81 23.71
N SER A 35 28.18 -14.92 23.26
CA SER A 35 27.03 -14.42 24.03
C SER A 35 25.72 -15.04 23.53
N GLY A 36 24.61 -14.82 24.24
CA GLY A 36 23.29 -15.31 23.82
C GLY A 36 23.12 -16.82 23.85
N VAL A 37 23.95 -17.54 24.62
CA VAL A 37 23.89 -19.01 24.70
C VAL A 37 22.55 -19.46 25.27
N LYS A 38 21.80 -20.26 24.51
CA LYS A 38 20.49 -20.81 24.91
C LYS A 38 20.34 -22.26 24.48
N CYS A 39 19.37 -22.95 25.08
CA CYS A 39 18.94 -24.29 24.70
C CYS A 39 17.63 -24.15 23.91
N ASP A 40 17.67 -24.33 22.60
CA ASP A 40 16.52 -24.13 21.72
C ASP A 40 15.55 -25.30 21.76
N LYS A 41 16.05 -26.52 21.97
CA LYS A 41 15.21 -27.72 22.00
C LYS A 41 15.71 -28.76 22.99
N ALA A 42 14.80 -29.27 23.81
CA ALA A 42 15.03 -30.40 24.68
C ALA A 42 14.13 -31.58 24.30
N ALA A 43 14.71 -32.77 24.22
CA ALA A 43 13.98 -34.02 24.07
C ALA A 43 14.46 -35.03 25.11
N GLN A 44 13.84 -36.21 25.16
CA GLN A 44 14.21 -37.27 26.11
C GLN A 44 15.68 -37.69 25.98
N THR A 45 16.25 -37.70 24.78
CA THR A 45 17.62 -38.19 24.55
C THR A 45 18.49 -37.19 23.78
N SER A 46 18.06 -35.94 23.64
CA SER A 46 18.85 -34.94 22.91
C SER A 46 18.63 -33.51 23.41
N LEU A 47 19.64 -32.67 23.25
CA LEU A 47 19.59 -31.22 23.48
C LEU A 47 20.17 -30.46 22.28
N VAL A 48 19.58 -29.33 21.92
CA VAL A 48 20.06 -28.40 20.88
C VAL A 48 20.36 -27.05 21.50
N PHE A 49 21.55 -26.52 21.25
CA PHE A 49 22.01 -25.23 21.77
C PHE A 49 22.39 -24.29 20.62
N SER A 50 22.19 -22.99 20.80
CA SER A 50 22.68 -21.94 19.91
C SER A 50 23.25 -20.74 20.68
N TRP A 51 23.98 -19.88 19.97
CA TRP A 51 24.61 -18.66 20.47
C TRP A 51 24.71 -17.59 19.38
N ASN A 52 25.06 -16.36 19.76
CA ASN A 52 25.29 -15.27 18.80
C ASN A 52 26.66 -15.44 18.11
N ASP A 53 26.74 -15.08 16.83
CA ASP A 53 27.99 -15.08 16.10
C ASP A 53 29.00 -14.08 16.69
N VAL A 54 30.29 -14.42 16.64
CA VAL A 54 31.40 -13.59 17.10
C VAL A 54 32.20 -13.13 15.89
N GLU A 55 32.29 -11.82 15.70
CA GLU A 55 33.04 -11.23 14.58
C GLU A 55 34.47 -11.76 14.52
N GLY A 56 34.87 -12.28 13.36
CA GLY A 56 36.18 -12.88 13.14
C GLY A 56 36.31 -14.35 13.57
N ALA A 57 35.23 -15.02 13.98
CA ALA A 57 35.22 -16.45 14.30
C ALA A 57 35.68 -17.33 13.11
N GLU A 58 36.68 -18.20 13.33
CA GLU A 58 37.02 -19.25 12.38
C GLU A 58 36.18 -20.52 12.60
N TYR A 59 35.95 -20.86 13.86
CA TYR A 59 35.07 -21.93 14.31
C TYR A 59 34.83 -21.86 15.84
N TYR A 60 33.82 -22.58 16.32
CA TYR A 60 33.46 -22.70 17.73
C TYR A 60 33.84 -24.07 18.28
N VAL A 61 34.15 -24.12 19.57
CA VAL A 61 34.31 -25.37 20.34
C VAL A 61 33.25 -25.40 21.42
N ALA A 62 32.24 -26.23 21.21
CA ALA A 62 31.12 -26.43 22.10
C ALA A 62 31.37 -27.64 23.01
N ARG A 63 30.93 -27.56 24.26
CA ARG A 63 31.18 -28.58 25.29
C ARG A 63 29.93 -28.85 26.12
N LEU A 64 29.55 -30.12 26.24
CA LEU A 64 28.47 -30.63 27.08
C LEU A 64 29.03 -31.55 28.17
N GLU A 65 28.74 -31.22 29.43
CA GLU A 65 29.18 -31.91 30.63
C GLU A 65 27.98 -32.39 31.46
N LYS A 66 28.16 -33.45 32.22
CA LYS A 66 27.23 -33.86 33.28
C LYS A 66 27.37 -32.93 34.50
N SER A 67 26.43 -33.03 35.44
CA SER A 67 26.44 -32.26 36.69
C SER A 67 27.68 -32.46 37.57
N ASP A 68 28.42 -33.56 37.41
CA ASP A 68 29.70 -33.83 38.07
C ASP A 68 30.93 -33.25 37.33
N GLY A 69 30.72 -32.54 36.22
CA GLY A 69 31.77 -31.96 35.38
C GLY A 69 32.37 -32.93 34.35
N THR A 70 31.92 -34.18 34.31
CA THR A 70 32.40 -35.17 33.34
C THR A 70 31.87 -34.86 31.94
N LEU A 71 32.76 -34.88 30.94
CA LEU A 71 32.38 -34.69 29.55
C LEU A 71 31.45 -35.83 29.07
N VAL A 72 30.36 -35.48 28.39
CA VAL A 72 29.51 -36.47 27.73
C VAL A 72 30.29 -37.16 26.61
N SER A 73 29.99 -38.43 26.28
CA SER A 73 30.61 -39.09 25.13
C SER A 73 30.26 -38.35 23.84
N GLY A 74 31.26 -37.89 23.08
CA GLY A 74 31.03 -36.98 21.94
C GLY A 74 30.62 -35.56 22.36
N GLY A 75 30.71 -35.23 23.65
CA GLY A 75 30.28 -33.97 24.24
C GLY A 75 31.18 -32.77 23.95
N GLN A 76 32.23 -32.91 23.12
CA GLN A 76 33.00 -31.77 22.63
C GLN A 76 32.97 -31.77 21.10
N THR A 77 32.36 -30.74 20.54
CA THR A 77 32.13 -30.62 19.09
C THR A 77 32.73 -29.31 18.59
N SER A 78 33.42 -29.37 17.46
CA SER A 78 33.85 -28.17 16.73
C SER A 78 32.91 -27.92 15.56
N THR A 79 32.45 -26.69 15.40
CA THR A 79 31.48 -26.32 14.35
C THR A 79 31.75 -24.91 13.84
N ARG A 80 31.42 -24.64 12.58
CA ARG A 80 31.39 -23.26 12.04
C ARG A 80 30.01 -22.61 12.17
N GLU A 81 29.00 -23.42 12.45
CA GLU A 81 27.66 -22.96 12.75
C GLU A 81 27.60 -22.39 14.17
N THR A 82 26.61 -21.53 14.42
CA THR A 82 26.32 -20.99 15.77
C THR A 82 25.32 -21.86 16.55
N SER A 83 25.21 -23.14 16.18
CA SER A 83 24.40 -24.13 16.89
C SER A 83 25.02 -25.52 16.92
N VAL A 84 24.62 -26.34 17.90
CA VAL A 84 25.03 -27.74 18.00
C VAL A 84 23.94 -28.59 18.65
N ARG A 85 23.80 -29.82 18.15
CA ARG A 85 22.93 -30.86 18.71
C ARG A 85 23.76 -31.97 19.36
N TYR A 86 23.33 -32.40 20.54
CA TYR A 86 23.83 -33.59 21.21
C TYR A 86 22.73 -34.62 21.33
N ASP A 87 22.98 -35.84 20.85
CA ASP A 87 22.07 -36.99 20.88
C ASP A 87 22.58 -38.09 21.83
N GLY A 88 21.72 -39.07 22.13
CA GLY A 88 22.07 -40.21 22.99
C GLY A 88 22.21 -39.86 24.48
N LEU A 89 21.61 -38.75 24.90
CA LEU A 89 21.59 -38.29 26.29
C LEU A 89 20.62 -39.15 27.14
N THR A 90 20.83 -39.15 28.44
CA THR A 90 20.00 -39.87 29.41
C THR A 90 18.73 -39.04 29.67
N PRO A 91 17.51 -39.62 29.58
CA PRO A 91 16.26 -38.92 29.92
C PRO A 91 16.25 -38.35 31.34
N GLY A 92 15.52 -37.24 31.53
CA GLY A 92 15.36 -36.55 32.81
C GLY A 92 16.65 -36.08 33.48
N THR A 93 17.73 -35.87 32.71
CA THR A 93 19.07 -35.62 33.24
C THR A 93 19.52 -34.19 32.93
N ALA A 94 20.07 -33.51 33.93
CA ALA A 94 20.63 -32.17 33.80
C ALA A 94 22.08 -32.21 33.27
N TYR A 95 22.36 -31.35 32.30
CA TYR A 95 23.65 -31.14 31.66
C TYR A 95 24.07 -29.67 31.73
N SER A 96 25.37 -29.43 31.59
CA SER A 96 25.99 -28.11 31.56
C SER A 96 26.66 -27.90 30.21
N PHE A 97 26.20 -26.89 29.47
CA PHE A 97 26.70 -26.54 28.15
C PHE A 97 27.53 -25.26 28.20
N LYS A 98 28.66 -25.23 27.50
CA LYS A 98 29.47 -24.02 27.30
C LYS A 98 30.15 -24.03 25.95
N VAL A 99 30.37 -22.85 25.37
CA VAL A 99 30.99 -22.70 24.05
C VAL A 99 32.04 -21.60 24.07
N ARG A 100 33.08 -21.75 23.24
CA ARG A 100 34.11 -20.72 23.01
C ARG A 100 34.40 -20.60 21.52
N VAL A 101 34.95 -19.46 21.11
CA VAL A 101 35.36 -19.21 19.73
C VAL A 101 36.88 -19.41 19.56
N LYS A 102 37.26 -19.84 18.36
CA LYS A 102 38.62 -19.92 17.85
C LYS A 102 38.74 -18.93 16.70
N ALA A 103 39.71 -18.01 16.79
CA ALA A 103 39.91 -16.98 15.78
C ALA A 103 41.35 -16.47 15.84
N GLY A 104 42.01 -16.36 14.69
CA GLY A 104 43.38 -15.83 14.58
C GLY A 104 44.41 -16.62 15.39
N GLY A 105 44.19 -17.93 15.59
CA GLY A 105 45.03 -18.79 16.44
C GLY A 105 44.87 -18.59 17.95
N LEU A 106 43.90 -17.79 18.40
CA LEU A 106 43.57 -17.55 19.81
C LEU A 106 42.26 -18.24 20.22
N ASP A 107 42.12 -18.49 21.52
CA ASP A 107 40.92 -19.05 22.14
C ASP A 107 40.26 -17.99 23.00
N SER A 108 38.95 -17.77 22.84
CA SER A 108 38.21 -17.03 23.85
C SER A 108 38.08 -17.86 25.14
N PRO A 109 37.76 -17.22 26.28
CA PRO A 109 37.14 -17.93 27.40
C PRO A 109 35.88 -18.68 26.93
N TYR A 110 35.49 -19.72 27.67
CA TYR A 110 34.15 -20.30 27.50
C TYR A 110 33.09 -19.31 27.97
N SER A 111 31.93 -19.36 27.32
CA SER A 111 30.71 -18.71 27.78
C SER A 111 30.39 -19.12 29.23
N MET A 112 29.51 -18.34 29.87
CA MET A 112 28.91 -18.81 31.12
C MET A 112 28.21 -20.16 30.86
N PRO A 113 28.43 -21.18 31.71
CA PRO A 113 27.79 -22.47 31.52
C PRO A 113 26.27 -22.34 31.62
N LEU A 114 25.57 -22.86 30.63
CA LEU A 114 24.12 -22.95 30.59
C LEU A 114 23.68 -24.34 31.07
N ALA A 115 22.84 -24.38 32.10
CA ALA A 115 22.19 -25.62 32.52
C ALA A 115 20.99 -25.93 31.62
N ALA A 116 20.88 -27.18 31.16
CA ALA A 116 19.73 -27.67 30.41
C ALA A 116 19.48 -29.14 30.73
N SER A 117 18.21 -29.56 30.76
CA SER A 117 17.81 -30.92 31.09
C SER A 117 17.09 -31.58 29.93
N THR A 118 17.36 -32.86 29.68
CA THR A 118 16.51 -33.69 28.84
C THR A 118 15.15 -33.93 29.50
N LEU A 119 14.11 -34.16 28.71
CA LEU A 119 12.76 -34.45 29.22
C LEU A 119 12.72 -35.82 29.92
N ALA A 120 11.83 -35.96 30.91
CA ALA A 120 11.60 -37.25 31.58
C ALA A 120 10.78 -38.22 30.70
N ASP A 121 10.81 -39.51 31.03
CA ASP A 121 9.98 -40.52 30.35
C ASP A 121 8.49 -40.17 30.53
N GLY A 122 7.79 -39.93 29.41
CA GLY A 122 6.36 -39.65 29.39
C GLY A 122 5.94 -38.17 29.38
N GLU A 123 6.88 -37.21 29.36
CA GLU A 123 6.57 -35.81 29.05
C GLU A 123 6.62 -35.59 27.53
N GLU A 124 5.52 -35.10 26.95
CA GLU A 124 5.51 -34.59 25.57
C GLU A 124 6.23 -33.23 25.53
N PRO A 125 7.03 -32.95 24.49
CA PRO A 125 7.63 -31.62 24.33
C PRO A 125 6.53 -30.57 24.24
N GLU A 126 6.73 -29.41 24.87
CA GLU A 126 5.84 -28.28 24.66
C GLU A 126 5.69 -28.01 23.16
N PRO A 127 4.48 -27.64 22.68
CA PRO A 127 4.27 -27.32 21.27
C PRO A 127 5.32 -26.31 20.83
N ASP A 128 6.03 -26.61 19.73
CA ASP A 128 7.07 -25.75 19.18
C ASP A 128 6.51 -24.32 19.08
N PRO A 129 7.20 -23.28 19.59
CA PRO A 129 6.89 -21.93 19.16
C PRO A 129 6.99 -21.91 17.62
N ASP A 130 6.05 -21.22 16.97
CA ASP A 130 5.97 -21.07 15.51
C ASP A 130 7.38 -21.08 14.89
N PRO A 131 7.61 -21.86 13.81
CA PRO A 131 8.95 -22.02 13.24
C PRO A 131 9.60 -20.65 13.08
N VAL A 132 10.77 -20.48 13.71
CA VAL A 132 11.66 -19.35 13.41
C VAL A 132 11.86 -19.42 11.90
N PRO A 133 11.51 -18.35 11.14
CA PRO A 133 11.73 -18.34 9.70
C PRO A 133 13.18 -18.76 9.42
N ASP A 134 13.39 -19.57 8.37
CA ASP A 134 14.75 -19.81 7.86
C ASP A 134 15.51 -18.48 7.83
N PRO A 135 16.82 -18.46 8.16
CA PRO A 135 17.61 -17.24 8.06
C PRO A 135 17.33 -16.61 6.70
N GLN A 136 16.73 -15.42 6.76
CA GLN A 136 16.34 -14.63 5.60
C GLN A 136 17.54 -14.62 4.65
N PRO A 137 17.44 -15.20 3.44
CA PRO A 137 18.56 -15.22 2.52
C PRO A 137 19.06 -13.79 2.32
N GLU A 138 20.36 -13.57 2.57
CA GLU A 138 20.97 -12.24 2.44
C GLU A 138 20.60 -11.66 1.08
N PRO A 139 19.89 -10.52 1.04
CA PRO A 139 19.41 -9.96 -0.21
C PRO A 139 20.59 -9.70 -1.14
N THR A 140 20.49 -10.18 -2.38
CA THR A 140 21.52 -9.94 -3.39
C THR A 140 21.68 -8.43 -3.60
N ALA A 141 22.84 -8.00 -4.12
CA ALA A 141 23.03 -6.59 -4.50
C ALA A 141 21.93 -6.10 -5.47
N ASP A 142 21.39 -7.01 -6.29
CA ASP A 142 20.29 -6.74 -7.21
C ASP A 142 18.95 -6.56 -6.48
N TYR A 143 18.72 -7.23 -5.33
CA TYR A 143 17.49 -7.08 -4.56
C TYR A 143 17.33 -5.67 -3.98
N ALA A 144 18.44 -5.07 -3.53
CA ALA A 144 18.45 -3.69 -3.03
C ALA A 144 17.98 -2.68 -4.08
N LEU A 145 18.08 -3.01 -5.37
CA LEU A 145 17.58 -2.15 -6.45
C LEU A 145 16.06 -2.02 -6.45
N PHE A 146 15.32 -2.99 -5.91
CA PHE A 146 13.85 -2.93 -5.85
C PHE A 146 13.32 -1.99 -4.78
N LYS A 147 14.13 -1.63 -3.76
CA LYS A 147 13.70 -0.74 -2.67
C LYS A 147 12.39 -1.19 -1.99
N ILE A 148 12.25 -2.49 -1.79
CA ILE A 148 11.10 -3.08 -1.08
C ILE A 148 11.00 -2.44 0.31
N PRO A 149 9.84 -1.91 0.71
CA PRO A 149 9.68 -1.33 2.04
C PRO A 149 10.04 -2.33 3.13
N ALA A 150 10.88 -1.95 4.08
CA ALA A 150 11.40 -2.87 5.11
C ALA A 150 10.30 -3.51 5.98
N TYR A 151 9.13 -2.87 6.09
CA TYR A 151 8.00 -3.44 6.82
C TYR A 151 7.39 -4.67 6.13
N GLU A 152 7.61 -4.86 4.82
CA GLU A 152 7.17 -6.05 4.08
C GLU A 152 7.73 -7.32 4.72
N ASP A 153 8.95 -7.26 5.27
CA ASP A 153 9.62 -8.40 5.91
C ASP A 153 8.97 -8.78 7.25
N ALA A 154 8.20 -7.85 7.85
CA ALA A 154 7.41 -8.12 9.05
C ALA A 154 6.09 -8.85 8.74
N HIS A 155 5.68 -8.93 7.47
CA HIS A 155 4.45 -9.61 7.07
C HIS A 155 4.73 -11.06 6.67
N ARG A 156 4.10 -12.00 7.39
CA ARG A 156 4.17 -13.44 7.08
C ARG A 156 3.49 -13.82 5.75
N GLN A 157 2.65 -12.95 5.22
CA GLN A 157 1.93 -13.13 3.96
C GLN A 157 2.31 -12.02 2.98
N ALA A 158 2.47 -12.39 1.71
CA ALA A 158 2.71 -11.43 0.63
C ALA A 158 1.55 -10.42 0.57
N LEU A 159 1.88 -9.13 0.59
CA LEU A 159 0.91 -8.08 0.37
C LEU A 159 0.45 -8.08 -1.10
N ALA A 160 -0.47 -7.19 -1.47
CA ALA A 160 -1.00 -7.11 -2.83
C ALA A 160 0.09 -6.74 -3.84
N PHE A 161 1.01 -5.89 -3.41
CA PHE A 161 2.25 -5.51 -4.06
C PHE A 161 3.11 -4.80 -3.00
N PRO A 162 4.43 -4.67 -3.20
CA PRO A 162 5.24 -3.93 -2.25
C PRO A 162 4.78 -2.47 -2.15
N GLY A 163 4.35 -2.04 -0.96
CA GLY A 163 3.72 -0.73 -0.75
C GLY A 163 2.18 -0.74 -0.62
N ALA A 164 1.53 -1.91 -0.63
CA ALA A 164 0.09 -2.02 -0.40
C ALA A 164 -0.25 -1.94 1.09
N GLU A 165 -1.21 -1.08 1.45
CA GLU A 165 -1.59 -0.84 2.84
C GLU A 165 -3.12 -0.86 3.02
N GLY A 166 -3.59 -0.86 4.26
CA GLY A 166 -5.02 -0.80 4.60
C GLY A 166 -5.79 -2.10 4.35
N GLY A 167 -7.12 -2.04 4.46
CA GLY A 167 -7.98 -3.22 4.46
C GLY A 167 -7.88 -4.13 3.23
N GLY A 168 -7.48 -3.59 2.08
CA GLY A 168 -7.23 -4.34 0.84
C GLY A 168 -5.81 -4.88 0.67
N MET A 169 -4.91 -4.69 1.64
CA MET A 169 -3.47 -4.98 1.50
C MET A 169 -3.12 -6.43 1.19
N PHE A 170 -4.01 -7.39 1.44
CA PHE A 170 -3.81 -8.82 1.14
C PHE A 170 -4.46 -9.30 -0.17
N THR A 171 -5.02 -8.38 -0.97
CA THR A 171 -5.61 -8.71 -2.28
C THR A 171 -4.57 -9.32 -3.21
N THR A 172 -4.82 -10.48 -3.81
CA THR A 172 -3.80 -11.15 -4.66
C THR A 172 -3.89 -10.75 -6.14
N GLY A 173 -5.05 -10.27 -6.57
CA GLY A 173 -5.31 -9.89 -7.97
C GLY A 173 -4.99 -11.03 -8.93
N GLY A 174 -4.13 -10.74 -9.90
CA GLY A 174 -3.70 -11.66 -10.96
C GLY A 174 -2.47 -12.52 -10.65
N ARG A 175 -1.91 -12.46 -9.43
CA ARG A 175 -0.65 -13.14 -9.05
C ARG A 175 -0.60 -14.62 -9.48
N GLY A 176 0.49 -15.03 -10.12
CA GLY A 176 0.69 -16.41 -10.56
C GLY A 176 -0.18 -16.82 -11.76
N GLY A 177 -0.94 -15.88 -12.32
CA GLY A 177 -1.89 -16.09 -13.40
C GLY A 177 -1.29 -15.95 -14.79
N LYS A 178 -2.18 -15.81 -15.79
CA LYS A 178 -1.79 -15.50 -17.16
C LYS A 178 -1.48 -14.01 -17.33
N VAL A 179 -0.64 -13.68 -18.29
CA VAL A 179 -0.44 -12.29 -18.71
C VAL A 179 -1.24 -12.01 -19.96
N ILE A 180 -1.88 -10.84 -20.00
CA ILE A 180 -2.65 -10.38 -21.16
C ILE A 180 -2.21 -8.98 -21.53
N HIS A 181 -1.72 -8.85 -22.75
CA HIS A 181 -1.30 -7.58 -23.31
C HIS A 181 -2.47 -6.83 -23.96
N VAL A 182 -2.64 -5.57 -23.59
CA VAL A 182 -3.46 -4.61 -24.31
C VAL A 182 -2.58 -3.96 -25.38
N THR A 183 -2.88 -4.26 -26.65
CA THR A 183 -2.06 -3.88 -27.81
C THR A 183 -2.69 -2.81 -28.68
N ASN A 184 -3.91 -2.36 -28.34
CA ASN A 184 -4.58 -1.28 -29.04
C ASN A 184 -5.59 -0.53 -28.15
N LEU A 185 -5.94 0.68 -28.58
CA LEU A 185 -6.82 1.60 -27.85
C LEU A 185 -8.31 1.44 -28.21
N ASN A 186 -8.68 0.43 -29.01
CA ASN A 186 -10.07 0.23 -29.39
C ASN A 186 -10.91 -0.15 -28.17
N ASP A 187 -12.18 0.24 -28.13
CA ASP A 187 -13.09 -0.12 -27.03
C ASP A 187 -13.30 -1.65 -26.90
N SER A 188 -13.25 -2.39 -28.01
CA SER A 188 -13.55 -3.83 -28.05
C SER A 188 -12.80 -4.54 -29.18
N GLY A 189 -12.79 -5.86 -29.14
CA GLY A 189 -12.06 -6.71 -30.10
C GLY A 189 -10.71 -7.18 -29.55
N THR A 190 -10.07 -8.08 -30.29
CA THR A 190 -8.77 -8.66 -29.90
C THR A 190 -7.75 -7.57 -29.60
N GLY A 191 -7.01 -7.74 -28.51
CA GLY A 191 -5.98 -6.81 -28.05
C GLY A 191 -6.49 -5.57 -27.30
N SER A 192 -7.80 -5.42 -27.11
CA SER A 192 -8.34 -4.33 -26.28
C SER A 192 -8.42 -4.67 -24.80
N LEU A 193 -8.44 -3.63 -23.95
CA LEU A 193 -8.69 -3.77 -22.51
C LEU A 193 -10.00 -4.51 -22.22
N ARG A 194 -11.07 -4.24 -22.97
CA ARG A 194 -12.36 -4.91 -22.77
C ARG A 194 -12.29 -6.40 -23.06
N ALA A 195 -11.52 -6.82 -24.08
CA ALA A 195 -11.30 -8.24 -24.35
C ALA A 195 -10.48 -8.89 -23.23
N ALA A 196 -9.42 -8.22 -22.75
CA ALA A 196 -8.61 -8.69 -21.63
C ALA A 196 -9.44 -8.86 -20.32
N LEU A 197 -10.41 -7.96 -20.09
CA LEU A 197 -11.31 -8.04 -18.94
C LEU A 197 -12.41 -9.11 -19.06
N ALA A 198 -12.72 -9.56 -20.27
CA ALA A 198 -13.69 -10.63 -20.51
C ALA A 198 -13.12 -12.03 -20.19
N GLU A 199 -11.79 -12.16 -20.22
CA GLU A 199 -11.08 -13.38 -19.85
C GLU A 199 -11.31 -13.75 -18.38
N SER A 200 -11.31 -15.05 -18.09
CA SER A 200 -11.47 -15.59 -16.73
C SER A 200 -10.18 -16.20 -16.19
N GLY A 201 -10.13 -16.42 -14.87
CA GLY A 201 -8.97 -16.91 -14.14
C GLY A 201 -8.00 -15.79 -13.74
N ALA A 202 -7.08 -16.12 -12.83
CA ALA A 202 -6.01 -15.23 -12.38
C ALA A 202 -5.26 -14.66 -13.58
N ARG A 203 -5.18 -13.33 -13.68
CA ARG A 203 -4.50 -12.66 -14.79
C ARG A 203 -4.00 -11.28 -14.46
N THR A 204 -2.84 -10.94 -15.01
CA THR A 204 -2.28 -9.59 -15.00
C THR A 204 -2.43 -8.99 -16.38
N ILE A 205 -3.07 -7.83 -16.45
CA ILE A 205 -3.25 -7.06 -17.68
C ILE A 205 -2.16 -5.99 -17.74
N VAL A 206 -1.34 -6.05 -18.78
CA VAL A 206 -0.25 -5.10 -19.09
C VAL A 206 -0.55 -4.35 -20.39
N PHE A 207 0.12 -3.23 -20.64
CA PHE A 207 -0.17 -2.34 -21.76
C PHE A 207 1.06 -2.13 -22.65
N ASP A 208 0.93 -2.44 -23.93
CA ASP A 208 1.97 -2.19 -24.95
C ASP A 208 1.75 -0.85 -25.67
N VAL A 209 0.70 -0.13 -25.30
CA VAL A 209 0.27 1.12 -25.92
C VAL A 209 0.04 2.19 -24.88
N ALA A 210 0.29 3.44 -25.27
CA ALA A 210 -0.11 4.64 -24.55
C ALA A 210 -1.29 5.28 -25.27
N GLY A 211 -2.19 5.94 -24.53
CA GLY A 211 -3.28 6.66 -25.18
C GLY A 211 -4.59 6.69 -24.41
N VAL A 212 -5.60 7.20 -25.12
CA VAL A 212 -6.98 7.26 -24.65
C VAL A 212 -7.78 6.09 -25.21
N ILE A 213 -8.33 5.26 -24.32
CA ILE A 213 -9.34 4.26 -24.67
C ILE A 213 -10.72 4.93 -24.60
N GLU A 214 -11.31 5.14 -25.77
CA GLU A 214 -12.64 5.72 -25.91
C GLU A 214 -13.71 4.65 -25.78
N LEU A 215 -14.40 4.60 -24.64
CA LEU A 215 -15.46 3.64 -24.46
C LEU A 215 -16.68 3.97 -25.33
N ASN A 216 -17.34 2.95 -25.89
CA ASN A 216 -18.66 3.07 -26.52
C ASN A 216 -19.80 2.62 -25.60
N SER A 217 -19.47 2.02 -24.46
CA SER A 217 -20.40 1.58 -23.42
C SER A 217 -19.66 1.38 -22.09
N GLY A 218 -20.38 1.23 -20.97
CA GLY A 218 -19.75 0.98 -19.67
C GLY A 218 -18.76 -0.20 -19.69
N LEU A 219 -17.62 -0.04 -19.02
CA LEU A 219 -16.57 -1.06 -18.91
C LEU A 219 -16.76 -1.83 -17.60
N ASN A 220 -17.05 -3.13 -17.68
CA ASN A 220 -17.31 -3.96 -16.50
C ASN A 220 -16.16 -4.92 -16.22
N ILE A 221 -15.58 -4.83 -15.02
CA ILE A 221 -14.63 -5.81 -14.49
C ILE A 221 -15.46 -6.89 -13.78
N SER A 222 -15.98 -7.84 -14.57
CA SER A 222 -16.93 -8.87 -14.10
C SER A 222 -16.29 -10.21 -13.78
N LYS A 223 -15.02 -10.38 -14.15
CA LYS A 223 -14.20 -11.56 -13.88
C LYS A 223 -13.07 -11.13 -12.95
N GLY A 224 -13.14 -11.57 -11.69
CA GLY A 224 -12.17 -11.27 -10.65
C GLY A 224 -10.81 -11.93 -10.90
N ASP A 225 -9.98 -11.95 -9.86
CA ASP A 225 -8.60 -12.44 -9.91
C ASP A 225 -7.80 -11.70 -10.99
N VAL A 226 -7.82 -10.36 -10.91
CA VAL A 226 -7.27 -9.51 -11.96
C VAL A 226 -6.45 -8.36 -11.41
N THR A 227 -5.26 -8.19 -11.97
CA THR A 227 -4.43 -6.99 -11.79
C THR A 227 -4.45 -6.19 -13.09
N ILE A 228 -4.86 -4.92 -13.04
CA ILE A 228 -4.71 -3.97 -14.15
C ILE A 228 -3.51 -3.09 -13.83
N ALA A 229 -2.39 -3.34 -14.50
CA ALA A 229 -1.09 -2.70 -14.23
C ALA A 229 -0.84 -1.53 -15.18
N GLY A 230 -1.51 -0.39 -14.94
CA GLY A 230 -1.39 0.81 -15.79
C GLY A 230 0.03 1.37 -15.87
N GLN A 231 0.88 1.09 -14.88
CA GLN A 231 2.28 1.52 -14.87
C GLN A 231 3.14 0.87 -15.96
N THR A 232 2.64 -0.19 -16.61
CA THR A 232 3.35 -0.85 -17.74
C THR A 232 3.18 -0.11 -19.07
N ALA A 233 2.17 0.76 -19.19
CA ALA A 233 1.95 1.51 -20.41
C ALA A 233 3.15 2.42 -20.73
N PRO A 234 3.63 2.47 -21.98
CA PRO A 234 4.72 3.35 -22.36
C PRO A 234 4.33 4.83 -22.29
N GLY A 235 5.32 5.72 -22.39
CA GLY A 235 5.12 7.16 -22.54
C GLY A 235 4.20 7.75 -21.46
N ASP A 236 3.17 8.48 -21.89
CA ASP A 236 2.24 9.19 -21.00
C ASP A 236 1.21 8.27 -20.31
N GLY A 237 1.22 6.97 -20.60
CA GLY A 237 0.34 5.97 -20.00
C GLY A 237 -1.06 5.88 -20.61
N ILE A 238 -2.01 5.34 -19.82
CA ILE A 238 -3.37 5.02 -20.27
C ILE A 238 -4.45 5.85 -19.57
N CYS A 239 -5.37 6.38 -20.38
CA CYS A 239 -6.59 7.05 -19.92
C CYS A 239 -7.83 6.40 -20.50
N ILE A 240 -8.85 6.17 -19.66
CA ILE A 240 -10.16 5.65 -20.04
C ILE A 240 -11.17 6.79 -19.97
N ARG A 241 -11.98 6.96 -21.02
CA ARG A 241 -13.00 8.03 -21.08
C ARG A 241 -14.36 7.58 -21.60
N ASN A 242 -15.31 8.51 -21.59
CA ASN A 242 -16.66 8.48 -22.15
C ASN A 242 -17.76 7.75 -21.35
N PHE A 243 -17.44 6.65 -20.67
CA PHE A 243 -18.43 5.88 -19.91
C PHE A 243 -17.86 5.40 -18.57
N SER A 244 -18.74 5.07 -17.64
CA SER A 244 -18.36 4.51 -16.35
C SER A 244 -17.58 3.21 -16.46
N THR A 245 -16.55 3.08 -15.62
CA THR A 245 -15.95 1.78 -15.30
C THR A 245 -16.59 1.23 -14.02
N ARG A 246 -16.92 -0.06 -14.00
CA ARG A 246 -17.51 -0.71 -12.84
C ARG A 246 -16.67 -1.91 -12.40
N VAL A 247 -16.21 -1.88 -11.16
CA VAL A 247 -15.67 -3.06 -10.47
C VAL A 247 -16.86 -3.91 -10.04
N ASN A 248 -17.05 -5.04 -10.72
CA ASN A 248 -18.18 -5.95 -10.52
C ASN A 248 -17.71 -7.38 -10.22
N SER A 249 -16.63 -7.50 -9.45
CA SER A 249 -16.05 -8.75 -8.99
C SER A 249 -15.14 -8.52 -7.78
N SER A 250 -14.75 -9.61 -7.13
CA SER A 250 -13.79 -9.63 -6.01
C SER A 250 -12.37 -9.91 -6.50
N ASN A 251 -11.38 -9.68 -5.64
CA ASN A 251 -9.96 -9.91 -5.91
C ASN A 251 -9.42 -9.10 -7.11
N VAL A 252 -9.42 -7.77 -6.97
CA VAL A 252 -9.10 -6.82 -8.04
C VAL A 252 -8.04 -5.83 -7.59
N ILE A 253 -6.95 -5.71 -8.35
CA ILE A 253 -5.91 -4.70 -8.19
C ILE A 253 -5.96 -3.76 -9.41
N ILE A 254 -6.03 -2.45 -9.19
CA ILE A 254 -5.93 -1.44 -10.26
C ILE A 254 -4.89 -0.40 -9.87
N ARG A 255 -3.87 -0.21 -10.71
CA ARG A 255 -2.79 0.75 -10.42
C ARG A 255 -2.48 1.66 -11.60
N PHE A 256 -2.19 2.94 -11.32
CA PHE A 256 -1.69 3.91 -12.31
C PHE A 256 -2.57 4.09 -13.57
N VAL A 257 -3.90 3.95 -13.43
CA VAL A 257 -4.88 4.16 -14.52
C VAL A 257 -5.64 5.45 -14.30
N ARG A 258 -5.93 6.17 -15.38
CA ARG A 258 -6.79 7.36 -15.37
C ARG A 258 -8.20 7.04 -15.85
N PHE A 259 -9.19 7.49 -15.11
CA PHE A 259 -10.61 7.43 -15.42
C PHE A 259 -11.14 8.86 -15.56
N ARG A 260 -11.24 9.36 -16.79
CA ARG A 260 -11.68 10.73 -17.09
C ARG A 260 -12.94 10.67 -17.93
N MET A 261 -14.10 10.53 -17.30
CA MET A 261 -15.35 10.14 -18.00
C MET A 261 -15.83 11.20 -19.00
N GLY A 262 -15.96 12.46 -18.57
CA GLY A 262 -16.48 13.57 -19.36
C GLY A 262 -17.96 13.45 -19.72
N ASP A 263 -18.49 14.51 -20.34
CA ASP A 263 -19.92 14.64 -20.65
C ASP A 263 -20.28 14.48 -22.15
N GLU A 264 -19.31 14.14 -23.01
CA GLU A 264 -19.49 14.11 -24.47
C GLU A 264 -20.54 13.07 -24.91
N LYS A 265 -20.56 11.90 -24.27
CA LYS A 265 -21.52 10.82 -24.59
C LYS A 265 -22.89 10.97 -23.92
N LYS A 266 -23.10 12.05 -23.15
CA LYS A 266 -24.36 12.30 -22.45
C LYS A 266 -24.81 11.11 -21.57
N ASN A 267 -23.85 10.44 -20.95
CA ASN A 267 -24.07 9.34 -20.02
C ASN A 267 -23.91 9.83 -18.57
N GLU A 268 -24.95 9.63 -17.75
CA GLU A 268 -24.92 9.89 -16.31
C GLU A 268 -24.27 8.70 -15.59
N GLY A 269 -23.28 8.96 -14.75
CA GLY A 269 -22.69 7.95 -13.89
C GLY A 269 -21.33 8.34 -13.33
N ASP A 270 -20.75 7.40 -12.59
CA ASP A 270 -19.45 7.60 -11.97
C ASP A 270 -18.31 7.39 -12.96
N ALA A 271 -17.15 8.02 -12.74
CA ALA A 271 -15.97 7.67 -13.53
C ALA A 271 -15.54 6.22 -13.26
N ILE A 272 -15.50 5.84 -11.98
CA ILE A 272 -15.34 4.45 -11.55
C ILE A 272 -16.10 4.17 -10.24
N TRP A 273 -16.69 2.97 -10.12
CA TRP A 273 -17.36 2.57 -8.87
C TRP A 273 -17.41 1.05 -8.67
N GLY A 274 -17.68 0.61 -7.43
CA GLY A 274 -17.86 -0.81 -7.08
C GLY A 274 -18.50 -1.01 -5.71
N ARG A 275 -19.38 -2.03 -5.60
CA ARG A 275 -20.08 -2.37 -4.36
C ARG A 275 -20.45 -3.85 -4.30
N TYR A 276 -20.57 -4.41 -3.09
CA TYR A 276 -20.93 -5.80 -2.79
C TYR A 276 -19.84 -6.82 -3.15
N PHE A 277 -18.57 -6.40 -3.16
CA PHE A 277 -17.44 -7.26 -3.46
C PHE A 277 -16.36 -7.13 -2.38
N GLU A 278 -15.34 -7.97 -2.47
CA GLU A 278 -14.29 -8.06 -1.47
C GLU A 278 -12.89 -8.17 -2.08
N ASN A 279 -11.87 -7.77 -1.31
CA ASN A 279 -10.46 -7.83 -1.69
C ASN A 279 -10.21 -6.98 -2.95
N ILE A 280 -10.28 -5.66 -2.77
CA ILE A 280 -10.12 -4.70 -3.87
C ILE A 280 -9.15 -3.62 -3.43
N ILE A 281 -8.16 -3.32 -4.28
CA ILE A 281 -7.26 -2.20 -4.09
C ILE A 281 -7.18 -1.33 -5.35
N LEU A 282 -7.38 -0.03 -5.15
CA LEU A 282 -7.07 1.01 -6.12
C LEU A 282 -5.89 1.80 -5.57
N ASP A 283 -4.80 1.86 -6.33
CA ASP A 283 -3.57 2.55 -5.95
C ASP A 283 -3.12 3.48 -7.07
N HIS A 284 -2.77 4.72 -6.76
CA HIS A 284 -2.23 5.66 -7.76
C HIS A 284 -3.13 5.85 -8.99
N CYS A 285 -4.44 5.83 -8.83
CA CYS A 285 -5.38 6.10 -9.92
C CYS A 285 -5.82 7.57 -9.92
N SER A 286 -6.20 8.08 -11.09
CA SER A 286 -6.74 9.44 -11.22
C SER A 286 -8.15 9.40 -11.78
N MET A 287 -9.11 9.99 -11.06
CA MET A 287 -10.53 9.99 -11.41
C MET A 287 -11.01 11.43 -11.57
N SER A 288 -11.66 11.73 -12.71
CA SER A 288 -12.19 13.08 -12.94
C SER A 288 -13.36 13.13 -13.92
N TRP A 289 -14.00 14.30 -13.96
CA TRP A 289 -15.00 14.68 -14.97
C TRP A 289 -16.19 13.72 -15.03
N CYS A 290 -16.54 13.15 -13.89
CA CYS A 290 -17.75 12.37 -13.67
C CYS A 290 -18.99 13.26 -13.73
N THR A 291 -20.13 12.68 -14.10
CA THR A 291 -21.43 13.36 -14.15
C THR A 291 -22.33 13.04 -12.94
N ASP A 292 -22.01 11.99 -12.18
CA ASP A 292 -22.57 11.69 -10.85
C ASP A 292 -21.48 11.82 -9.76
N GLU A 293 -20.80 10.73 -9.38
CA GLU A 293 -19.61 10.74 -8.50
C GLU A 293 -18.30 10.36 -9.22
N CYS A 294 -17.14 10.81 -8.74
CA CYS A 294 -15.89 10.47 -9.42
C CYS A 294 -15.36 9.09 -9.00
N ALA A 295 -15.50 8.73 -7.72
CA ALA A 295 -15.12 7.40 -7.24
C ALA A 295 -15.98 6.93 -6.06
N SER A 296 -16.96 6.05 -6.32
CA SER A 296 -17.80 5.47 -5.26
C SER A 296 -17.47 4.01 -4.97
N PHE A 297 -16.98 3.75 -3.76
CA PHE A 297 -16.72 2.41 -3.26
C PHE A 297 -17.28 2.27 -1.85
N TYR A 298 -18.38 1.54 -1.75
CA TYR A 298 -19.12 1.30 -0.52
C TYR A 298 -19.71 -0.09 -0.52
N ALA A 299 -20.13 -0.58 0.65
CA ALA A 299 -20.62 -1.94 0.80
C ALA A 299 -19.67 -3.00 0.23
N ASN A 300 -18.36 -2.79 0.37
CA ASN A 300 -17.32 -3.76 0.08
C ASN A 300 -16.69 -4.28 1.37
N ARG A 301 -15.92 -5.36 1.28
CA ARG A 301 -15.07 -5.85 2.38
C ARG A 301 -13.60 -5.84 1.98
N ASN A 302 -12.69 -5.61 2.92
CA ASN A 302 -11.25 -5.72 2.68
C ASN A 302 -10.83 -4.85 1.48
N PHE A 303 -11.15 -3.56 1.60
CA PHE A 303 -11.02 -2.60 0.50
C PHE A 303 -9.94 -1.57 0.83
N THR A 304 -9.12 -1.20 -0.16
CA THR A 304 -8.23 -0.03 -0.06
C THR A 304 -8.40 0.89 -1.28
N MET A 305 -8.55 2.18 -1.04
CA MET A 305 -8.20 3.21 -2.02
C MET A 305 -7.06 4.04 -1.45
N GLN A 306 -5.89 3.94 -2.08
CA GLN A 306 -4.68 4.62 -1.63
C GLN A 306 -4.06 5.49 -2.72
N TRP A 307 -3.47 6.61 -2.32
CA TRP A 307 -2.67 7.46 -3.21
C TRP A 307 -3.39 7.86 -4.51
N CYS A 308 -4.71 8.02 -4.49
CA CYS A 308 -5.49 8.39 -5.69
C CYS A 308 -5.76 9.91 -5.74
N VAL A 309 -5.96 10.44 -6.94
CA VAL A 309 -6.48 11.79 -7.17
C VAL A 309 -7.92 11.67 -7.66
N ILE A 310 -8.87 12.22 -6.92
CA ILE A 310 -10.29 12.29 -7.26
C ILE A 310 -10.63 13.76 -7.37
N ALA A 311 -10.97 14.23 -8.57
CA ALA A 311 -11.11 15.67 -8.77
C ALA A 311 -12.09 16.09 -9.87
N GLU A 312 -12.53 17.34 -9.81
CA GLU A 312 -13.24 18.01 -10.90
C GLU A 312 -14.48 17.24 -11.40
N SER A 313 -15.42 16.98 -10.50
CA SER A 313 -16.74 16.49 -10.91
C SER A 313 -17.52 17.57 -11.65
N LEU A 314 -18.38 17.17 -12.59
CA LEU A 314 -19.06 18.10 -13.50
C LEU A 314 -20.38 18.63 -12.90
N ARG A 315 -20.31 19.78 -12.24
CA ARG A 315 -21.35 20.32 -11.34
C ARG A 315 -22.67 20.68 -12.02
N ASN A 316 -22.68 21.54 -13.04
CA ASN A 316 -23.89 21.90 -13.81
C ASN A 316 -23.85 21.25 -15.19
N SER A 317 -23.75 19.92 -15.21
CA SER A 317 -23.66 19.14 -16.44
C SER A 317 -25.01 18.51 -16.81
N ILE A 318 -24.99 17.25 -17.20
CA ILE A 318 -26.13 16.51 -17.76
C ILE A 318 -26.98 15.77 -16.73
N HIS A 319 -26.63 15.83 -15.44
CA HIS A 319 -27.24 15.00 -14.41
C HIS A 319 -28.73 15.35 -14.19
N GLY A 320 -29.59 14.34 -14.18
CA GLY A 320 -31.06 14.51 -14.21
C GLY A 320 -31.66 15.19 -12.97
N LYS A 321 -30.93 15.19 -11.84
CA LYS A 321 -31.30 15.92 -10.61
C LYS A 321 -30.88 17.40 -10.62
N GLY A 322 -30.32 17.91 -11.71
CA GLY A 322 -29.75 19.25 -11.82
C GLY A 322 -28.30 19.28 -11.32
N LYS A 323 -27.95 20.34 -10.58
CA LYS A 323 -26.60 20.55 -10.07
C LYS A 323 -26.10 19.35 -9.23
N HIS A 324 -25.10 18.65 -9.75
CA HIS A 324 -24.52 17.42 -9.22
C HIS A 324 -23.04 17.36 -9.61
N GLY A 325 -22.15 17.62 -8.65
CA GLY A 325 -20.72 17.51 -8.87
C GLY A 325 -20.09 16.91 -7.64
N TYR A 326 -20.05 15.58 -7.54
CA TYR A 326 -19.72 14.90 -6.29
C TYR A 326 -18.43 14.08 -6.35
N GLY A 327 -17.72 13.99 -5.23
CA GLY A 327 -16.46 13.25 -5.13
C GLY A 327 -16.68 11.74 -5.09
N GLY A 328 -17.36 11.25 -4.05
CA GLY A 328 -17.62 9.82 -3.90
C GLY A 328 -18.46 9.44 -2.69
N ILE A 329 -19.12 8.28 -2.74
CA ILE A 329 -19.68 7.62 -1.56
C ILE A 329 -18.73 6.52 -1.09
N TRP A 330 -18.25 6.61 0.16
CA TRP A 330 -17.23 5.72 0.71
C TRP A 330 -17.75 4.93 1.92
N GLY A 331 -17.36 3.66 2.00
CA GLY A 331 -17.53 2.84 3.19
C GLY A 331 -17.37 1.34 2.91
N GLY A 332 -17.84 0.50 3.83
CA GLY A 332 -17.64 -0.95 3.77
C GLY A 332 -17.30 -1.52 5.14
N ARG A 333 -16.74 -2.72 5.14
CA ARG A 333 -16.21 -3.41 6.31
C ARG A 333 -14.73 -3.63 6.07
N ASP A 334 -13.90 -3.31 7.07
CA ASP A 334 -12.45 -3.43 6.96
C ASP A 334 -11.96 -2.70 5.69
N ALA A 335 -12.45 -1.47 5.52
CA ALA A 335 -12.21 -0.65 4.34
C ALA A 335 -11.35 0.56 4.70
N SER A 336 -10.28 0.78 3.96
CA SER A 336 -9.35 1.90 4.14
C SER A 336 -9.39 2.86 2.95
N PHE A 337 -9.40 4.14 3.25
CA PHE A 337 -9.25 5.23 2.30
C PHE A 337 -8.15 6.14 2.83
N HIS A 338 -6.95 6.10 2.23
CA HIS A 338 -5.83 6.90 2.72
C HIS A 338 -4.97 7.54 1.65
N HIS A 339 -4.40 8.70 1.97
CA HIS A 339 -3.51 9.44 1.07
C HIS A 339 -4.16 9.78 -0.28
N ASN A 340 -5.47 10.00 -0.30
CA ASN A 340 -6.18 10.43 -1.50
C ASN A 340 -6.38 11.95 -1.50
N LEU A 341 -6.34 12.56 -2.67
CA LEU A 341 -6.80 13.94 -2.89
C LEU A 341 -8.25 13.93 -3.37
N LEU A 342 -9.13 14.65 -2.69
CA LEU A 342 -10.46 14.99 -3.19
C LEU A 342 -10.48 16.50 -3.45
N ALA A 343 -10.62 16.92 -4.70
CA ALA A 343 -10.46 18.32 -5.07
C ALA A 343 -11.52 18.83 -6.05
N HIS A 344 -12.00 20.06 -5.86
CA HIS A 344 -12.91 20.72 -6.81
C HIS A 344 -14.25 19.99 -7.01
N HIS A 345 -14.83 19.45 -5.93
CA HIS A 345 -16.19 18.88 -5.95
C HIS A 345 -17.16 19.74 -5.15
N ASP A 346 -18.41 19.84 -5.59
CA ASP A 346 -19.42 20.61 -4.87
C ASP A 346 -19.83 19.97 -3.53
N SER A 347 -19.84 18.64 -3.46
CA SER A 347 -20.18 17.89 -2.24
C SER A 347 -19.60 16.47 -2.29
N ARG A 348 -19.87 15.69 -1.25
CA ARG A 348 -19.43 14.29 -1.07
C ARG A 348 -17.92 14.17 -1.18
N ASN A 349 -17.21 14.84 -0.26
CA ASN A 349 -15.75 14.79 -0.16
C ASN A 349 -15.26 14.11 1.14
N PRO A 350 -15.44 12.78 1.31
CA PRO A 350 -16.44 11.92 0.70
C PRO A 350 -17.82 12.04 1.39
N ARG A 351 -18.88 11.43 0.84
CA ARG A 351 -20.04 11.06 1.64
C ARG A 351 -19.76 9.69 2.27
N ILE A 352 -19.77 9.62 3.60
CA ILE A 352 -19.70 8.37 4.34
C ILE A 352 -21.05 7.64 4.25
N ASP A 353 -21.04 6.36 3.89
CA ASP A 353 -22.22 5.59 3.51
C ASP A 353 -23.35 5.45 4.58
N HIS A 354 -24.46 4.79 4.18
CA HIS A 354 -25.64 4.58 5.03
C HIS A 354 -26.20 3.16 4.85
N PRO A 355 -26.88 2.55 5.85
CA PRO A 355 -27.19 1.12 5.85
C PRO A 355 -28.14 0.67 4.74
N GLN A 356 -29.05 1.54 4.27
CA GLN A 356 -30.03 1.17 3.25
C GLN A 356 -29.38 0.73 1.92
N ILE A 357 -28.18 1.23 1.58
CA ILE A 357 -27.51 0.86 0.31
C ILE A 357 -26.91 -0.54 0.35
N TYR A 358 -26.80 -1.15 1.53
CA TYR A 358 -26.26 -2.50 1.68
C TYR A 358 -27.30 -3.58 1.32
N GLY A 359 -28.59 -3.30 1.51
CA GLY A 359 -29.64 -4.29 1.35
C GLY A 359 -29.33 -5.55 2.18
N ASN A 360 -29.31 -6.71 1.54
CA ASN A 360 -29.02 -8.00 2.19
C ASN A 360 -27.55 -8.15 2.63
N TYR A 361 -26.65 -7.25 2.23
CA TYR A 361 -25.24 -7.28 2.59
C TYR A 361 -24.92 -6.52 3.87
N VAL A 362 -25.91 -5.94 4.57
CA VAL A 362 -25.66 -5.08 5.74
C VAL A 362 -24.89 -5.82 6.84
N GLU A 363 -25.23 -7.08 7.12
CA GLU A 363 -24.59 -7.87 8.17
C GLU A 363 -23.16 -8.32 7.84
N THR A 364 -22.82 -8.39 6.54
CA THR A 364 -21.56 -8.98 6.07
C THR A 364 -20.57 -7.93 5.56
N HIS A 365 -21.06 -6.88 4.90
CA HIS A 365 -20.22 -5.90 4.21
C HIS A 365 -20.15 -4.56 4.95
N ARG A 366 -20.99 -4.32 5.95
CA ARG A 366 -20.92 -3.09 6.75
C ARG A 366 -20.06 -3.33 7.98
N GLY A 367 -19.18 -2.39 8.31
CA GLY A 367 -18.29 -2.53 9.45
C GLY A 367 -17.42 -1.30 9.65
N ASN A 368 -16.25 -1.52 10.24
CA ASN A 368 -15.28 -0.47 10.53
C ASN A 368 -14.65 0.05 9.25
N VAL A 369 -14.58 1.37 9.13
CA VAL A 369 -13.95 2.05 7.98
C VAL A 369 -12.87 2.98 8.51
N ASP A 370 -11.73 2.93 7.84
CA ASP A 370 -10.58 3.76 8.14
C ASP A 370 -10.43 4.87 7.09
N TYR A 371 -10.67 6.11 7.48
CA TYR A 371 -10.55 7.30 6.64
C TYR A 371 -9.44 8.18 7.21
N ARG A 372 -8.22 8.01 6.69
CA ARG A 372 -7.03 8.65 7.24
C ARG A 372 -6.14 9.32 6.23
N CYS A 373 -5.43 10.38 6.63
CA CYS A 373 -4.40 10.99 5.79
C CYS A 373 -4.90 11.43 4.40
N ASN A 374 -6.18 11.76 4.23
CA ASN A 374 -6.69 12.27 2.94
C ASN A 374 -6.61 13.80 2.92
N ALA A 375 -6.52 14.38 1.73
CA ALA A 375 -6.62 15.81 1.52
C ALA A 375 -7.94 16.15 0.84
N VAL A 376 -8.67 17.13 1.38
CA VAL A 376 -9.92 17.64 0.83
C VAL A 376 -9.75 19.12 0.50
N TYR A 377 -9.84 19.46 -0.77
CA TYR A 377 -9.56 20.81 -1.28
C TYR A 377 -10.72 21.39 -2.08
N ASN A 378 -10.99 22.68 -1.84
CA ASN A 378 -11.92 23.48 -2.64
C ASN A 378 -13.28 22.80 -2.84
N TRP A 379 -13.91 22.34 -1.75
CA TRP A 379 -15.29 21.89 -1.82
C TRP A 379 -16.22 23.05 -2.21
N GLY A 380 -17.44 22.77 -2.66
CA GLY A 380 -18.45 23.79 -2.88
C GLY A 380 -19.37 23.93 -1.68
N SER A 381 -20.54 23.29 -1.77
CA SER A 381 -21.54 23.24 -0.72
C SER A 381 -21.11 22.49 0.55
N ASN A 382 -20.40 21.36 0.47
CA ASN A 382 -20.03 20.56 1.64
C ASN A 382 -18.78 19.69 1.40
N HIS A 383 -18.10 19.25 2.47
CA HIS A 383 -17.02 18.26 2.39
C HIS A 383 -17.48 16.87 2.84
N THR A 384 -17.02 16.40 4.01
CA THR A 384 -17.25 15.07 4.58
C THR A 384 -18.54 15.03 5.37
N TYR A 385 -19.45 14.12 5.03
CA TYR A 385 -20.74 14.00 5.73
C TYR A 385 -21.36 12.60 5.63
N GLY A 386 -22.37 12.30 6.45
CA GLY A 386 -23.11 11.03 6.44
C GLY A 386 -22.74 10.12 7.62
N GLY A 387 -22.61 8.82 7.37
CA GLY A 387 -22.19 7.82 8.36
C GLY A 387 -23.31 7.29 9.25
N GLU A 388 -24.57 7.45 8.86
CA GLU A 388 -25.73 7.07 9.67
C GLU A 388 -25.58 5.64 10.23
N ASN A 389 -25.57 5.45 11.56
CA ASN A 389 -25.44 4.13 12.20
C ASN A 389 -24.14 3.36 11.86
N GLY A 390 -23.04 4.02 11.48
CA GLY A 390 -21.76 3.36 11.09
C GLY A 390 -20.60 3.56 12.07
N TRP A 391 -19.40 3.11 11.69
CA TRP A 391 -18.18 3.07 12.53
C TRP A 391 -16.95 3.55 11.74
N PHE A 392 -16.35 4.68 12.13
CA PHE A 392 -15.32 5.35 11.31
C PHE A 392 -14.13 5.84 12.13
N ASN A 393 -12.92 5.55 11.66
CA ASN A 393 -11.73 6.30 12.04
C ASN A 393 -11.59 7.50 11.11
N ILE A 394 -11.48 8.71 11.66
CA ILE A 394 -11.22 9.96 10.94
C ILE A 394 -9.91 10.52 11.48
N VAL A 395 -8.79 10.21 10.80
CA VAL A 395 -7.45 10.44 11.35
C VAL A 395 -6.56 11.24 10.41
N ASN A 396 -5.94 12.32 10.87
CA ASN A 396 -4.95 13.10 10.10
C ASN A 396 -5.42 13.53 8.70
N ASN A 397 -6.71 13.78 8.48
CA ASN A 397 -7.20 14.34 7.22
C ASN A 397 -6.94 15.85 7.18
N TYR A 398 -6.63 16.36 5.99
CA TYR A 398 -6.28 17.75 5.73
C TYR A 398 -7.38 18.44 4.93
N TYR A 399 -8.04 19.42 5.54
CA TYR A 399 -9.13 20.19 4.94
C TYR A 399 -8.66 21.60 4.60
N LYS A 400 -8.70 21.93 3.32
CA LYS A 400 -8.32 23.25 2.82
C LYS A 400 -9.43 23.89 1.98
N PRO A 401 -10.03 25.00 2.45
CA PRO A 401 -11.00 25.73 1.64
C PRO A 401 -10.29 26.35 0.44
N GLY A 402 -11.01 26.43 -0.67
CA GLY A 402 -10.57 27.10 -1.89
C GLY A 402 -11.60 28.14 -2.35
N PRO A 403 -11.44 28.70 -3.57
CA PRO A 403 -12.28 29.77 -4.08
C PRO A 403 -13.80 29.48 -4.12
N ALA A 404 -14.22 28.23 -4.21
CA ALA A 404 -15.64 27.83 -4.22
C ALA A 404 -16.20 27.45 -2.84
N SER A 405 -15.35 27.38 -1.81
CA SER A 405 -15.72 26.77 -0.53
C SER A 405 -16.70 27.60 0.29
N SER A 406 -17.82 26.95 0.60
CA SER A 406 -18.69 27.38 1.69
C SER A 406 -17.94 27.28 3.01
N ASP A 407 -18.22 28.22 3.90
CA ASP A 407 -17.66 28.22 5.25
C ASP A 407 -18.24 27.06 6.07
N ARG A 408 -17.44 26.02 6.30
CA ARG A 408 -17.80 24.81 7.06
C ARG A 408 -16.84 24.67 8.24
N LYS A 409 -17.39 24.78 9.45
CA LYS A 409 -16.63 24.74 10.71
C LYS A 409 -16.80 23.40 11.40
N TYR A 410 -16.32 22.33 10.76
CA TYR A 410 -16.32 20.97 11.28
C TYR A 410 -15.39 20.10 10.44
N PHE A 411 -15.02 18.91 10.93
CA PHE A 411 -14.37 17.88 10.11
C PHE A 411 -15.40 16.99 9.41
N VAL A 412 -16.54 16.75 10.05
CA VAL A 412 -17.63 15.92 9.52
C VAL A 412 -19.01 16.46 9.90
N ASP A 413 -19.93 16.47 8.93
CA ASP A 413 -21.38 16.64 9.12
C ASP A 413 -22.00 15.25 9.31
N ALA A 414 -22.07 14.80 10.56
CA ALA A 414 -22.46 13.44 10.95
C ALA A 414 -23.98 13.31 10.98
N TYR A 415 -24.53 12.33 10.26
CA TYR A 415 -25.98 12.16 10.14
C TYR A 415 -26.50 11.15 11.17
N GLY A 416 -27.55 11.55 11.91
CA GLY A 416 -28.12 10.76 13.01
C GLY A 416 -29.25 9.81 12.62
N SER A 417 -29.75 9.89 11.39
CA SER A 417 -30.84 9.02 10.95
C SER A 417 -30.92 8.93 9.44
N TYR A 418 -31.44 7.81 8.96
CA TYR A 418 -31.79 7.63 7.56
C TYR A 418 -33.14 6.93 7.45
N THR A 419 -34.12 7.64 6.90
CA THR A 419 -35.48 7.13 6.66
C THR A 419 -35.81 7.28 5.19
N LYS A 420 -36.31 6.21 4.57
CA LYS A 420 -36.76 6.21 3.18
C LYS A 420 -38.08 5.47 3.06
N ASP A 421 -39.04 6.08 2.37
CA ASP A 421 -40.38 5.52 2.14
C ASP A 421 -41.08 5.03 3.43
N GLY A 422 -40.86 5.76 4.54
CA GLY A 422 -41.41 5.44 5.87
C GLY A 422 -40.65 4.34 6.64
N THR A 423 -39.67 3.69 6.03
CA THR A 423 -38.79 2.72 6.70
C THR A 423 -37.57 3.40 7.28
N VAL A 424 -37.35 3.20 8.58
CA VAL A 424 -36.16 3.67 9.30
C VAL A 424 -35.04 2.64 9.11
N TYR A 425 -33.95 3.04 8.47
CA TYR A 425 -32.77 2.20 8.29
C TYR A 425 -31.65 2.55 9.28
N ALA A 426 -31.67 3.78 9.79
CA ALA A 426 -30.77 4.26 10.82
C ALA A 426 -31.49 5.27 11.71
N ASP A 427 -31.23 5.20 13.00
CA ASP A 427 -31.81 6.04 14.05
C ASP A 427 -30.76 6.53 15.07
N ARG A 428 -29.47 6.37 14.75
CA ARG A 428 -28.35 6.88 15.55
C ARG A 428 -27.23 7.45 14.68
N TYR A 429 -26.45 8.35 15.30
CA TYR A 429 -25.23 8.89 14.73
C TYR A 429 -24.12 7.82 14.58
N PRO A 430 -23.10 8.05 13.72
CA PRO A 430 -21.93 7.21 13.66
C PRO A 430 -21.12 7.20 14.96
N GLU A 431 -20.54 6.05 15.28
CA GLU A 431 -19.45 5.91 16.25
C GLU A 431 -18.13 6.27 15.54
N MET A 432 -17.38 7.24 16.07
CA MET A 432 -16.20 7.74 15.37
C MET A 432 -15.00 7.93 16.29
N TYR A 433 -13.83 7.52 15.83
CA TYR A 433 -12.56 7.96 16.40
C TYR A 433 -12.05 9.17 15.60
N LEU A 434 -11.76 10.28 16.28
CA LEU A 434 -11.29 11.52 15.66
C LEU A 434 -9.91 11.86 16.23
N SER A 435 -8.90 12.04 15.37
CA SER A 435 -7.53 12.33 15.82
C SER A 435 -6.70 13.06 14.76
N GLY A 436 -6.05 14.16 15.15
CA GLY A 436 -5.01 14.86 14.38
C GLY A 436 -5.45 15.47 13.03
N ASN A 437 -6.76 15.63 12.80
CA ASN A 437 -7.26 16.28 11.60
C ASN A 437 -6.95 17.78 11.60
N LEU A 438 -6.74 18.37 10.43
CA LEU A 438 -6.39 19.78 10.28
C LEU A 438 -7.35 20.49 9.34
N HIS A 439 -7.96 21.58 9.80
CA HIS A 439 -8.80 22.45 8.97
C HIS A 439 -8.17 23.84 8.84
N THR A 440 -7.58 24.14 7.69
CA THR A 440 -6.80 25.38 7.52
C THR A 440 -7.63 26.66 7.57
N GLY A 441 -8.94 26.57 7.30
CA GLY A 441 -9.88 27.68 7.46
C GLY A 441 -10.39 27.91 8.89
N HIS A 442 -10.22 26.93 9.80
CA HIS A 442 -10.76 26.94 11.17
C HIS A 442 -9.78 26.25 12.10
N GLN A 443 -8.77 26.98 12.55
CA GLN A 443 -7.69 26.46 13.41
C GLN A 443 -8.13 26.18 14.85
N ASP A 444 -9.35 26.54 15.21
CA ASP A 444 -9.93 26.28 16.53
C ASP A 444 -10.65 24.92 16.61
N LEU A 445 -10.76 24.19 15.49
CA LEU A 445 -11.21 22.81 15.52
C LEU A 445 -10.16 21.90 16.16
N ASP A 446 -10.64 20.98 16.98
CA ASP A 446 -9.85 19.98 17.68
C ASP A 446 -10.47 18.57 17.56
N ASP A 447 -9.88 17.58 18.22
CA ASP A 447 -10.34 16.19 18.20
C ASP A 447 -11.54 15.91 19.15
N THR A 448 -12.36 16.93 19.42
CA THR A 448 -13.55 16.82 20.27
C THR A 448 -14.84 16.90 19.47
N SER A 449 -15.96 16.62 20.15
CA SER A 449 -17.29 16.64 19.53
C SER A 449 -17.78 18.02 19.11
N SER A 450 -17.07 19.07 19.51
CA SER A 450 -17.31 20.44 19.04
C SER A 450 -16.92 20.64 17.58
N SER A 451 -16.01 19.81 17.06
CA SER A 451 -15.57 19.80 15.66
C SER A 451 -16.39 18.89 14.76
N VAL A 452 -17.46 18.29 15.30
CA VAL A 452 -18.43 17.49 14.56
C VAL A 452 -19.73 18.27 14.48
N TYR A 453 -20.25 18.44 13.27
CA TYR A 453 -21.60 18.96 13.10
C TYR A 453 -22.59 17.80 13.14
N TRP A 454 -23.40 17.74 14.20
CA TRP A 454 -24.40 16.69 14.41
C TRP A 454 -25.70 17.06 13.69
N HIS A 455 -25.88 16.50 12.50
CA HIS A 455 -26.99 16.82 11.61
C HIS A 455 -28.36 16.57 12.26
N ASN A 456 -29.27 17.54 12.18
CA ASN A 456 -30.59 17.53 12.85
C ASN A 456 -30.54 17.55 14.39
N GLY A 457 -29.37 17.77 14.99
CA GLY A 457 -29.21 18.09 16.42
C GLY A 457 -29.69 17.01 17.39
N GLN A 458 -30.15 17.44 18.57
CA GLN A 458 -30.50 16.56 19.70
C GLN A 458 -31.81 15.76 19.52
N SER A 459 -32.44 15.79 18.33
CA SER A 459 -33.69 15.07 18.06
C SER A 459 -33.54 13.55 18.04
N TYR A 460 -32.31 13.04 18.06
CA TYR A 460 -31.98 11.62 18.14
C TYR A 460 -31.22 11.35 19.45
N GLY A 461 -31.57 10.26 20.15
CA GLY A 461 -30.84 9.82 21.35
C GLY A 461 -29.37 9.52 21.03
N ASN A 462 -28.47 9.56 22.02
CA ASN A 462 -27.02 9.33 21.88
C ASN A 462 -26.27 10.39 21.05
N TYR A 463 -26.33 11.65 21.48
CA TYR A 463 -25.44 12.71 21.02
C TYR A 463 -24.00 12.46 21.52
N ASN A 464 -22.98 12.78 20.71
CA ASN A 464 -21.55 12.63 21.04
C ASN A 464 -21.02 11.17 21.12
N MET A 465 -21.02 10.47 19.99
CA MET A 465 -20.47 9.09 19.87
C MET A 465 -18.99 9.07 19.46
N LEU A 466 -18.16 9.88 20.12
CA LEU A 466 -16.71 9.82 19.92
C LEU A 466 -16.08 8.70 20.75
N LEU A 467 -15.27 7.87 20.09
CA LEU A 467 -14.53 6.76 20.65
C LEU A 467 -13.20 7.24 21.23
N LYS A 468 -12.69 6.50 22.22
CA LYS A 468 -11.40 6.83 22.90
C LYS A 468 -10.18 6.23 22.21
N ALA A 469 -10.40 5.25 21.34
CA ALA A 469 -9.37 4.55 20.58
C ALA A 469 -9.89 4.34 19.15
N ALA A 470 -8.97 4.09 18.22
CA ALA A 470 -9.32 3.73 16.87
C ALA A 470 -10.10 2.41 16.87
N LEU A 471 -10.94 2.25 15.86
CA LEU A 471 -11.60 1.00 15.54
C LEU A 471 -10.58 0.10 14.82
N PRO A 472 -10.46 -1.17 15.22
CA PRO A 472 -9.57 -2.11 14.56
C PRO A 472 -10.11 -2.46 13.17
N LEU A 473 -9.20 -2.76 12.26
CA LEU A 473 -9.52 -3.39 10.99
C LEU A 473 -8.88 -4.77 10.96
N GLU A 474 -9.59 -5.75 10.41
CA GLU A 474 -9.14 -7.14 10.31
C GLU A 474 -9.07 -7.58 8.84
N GLY A 475 -8.04 -8.33 8.50
CA GLY A 475 -7.88 -8.96 7.19
C GLY A 475 -8.87 -10.12 6.98
N PRO A 476 -8.90 -10.69 5.76
CA PRO A 476 -9.83 -11.77 5.40
C PRO A 476 -9.83 -12.99 6.35
N SER A 477 -8.69 -13.28 6.97
CA SER A 477 -8.50 -14.39 7.92
C SER A 477 -8.20 -13.91 9.34
N GLY A 478 -8.51 -12.65 9.66
CA GLY A 478 -8.22 -12.04 10.97
C GLY A 478 -6.80 -11.50 11.11
N GLU A 479 -6.12 -11.25 9.99
CA GLU A 479 -4.78 -10.67 9.99
C GLU A 479 -4.82 -9.20 10.46
N ASP A 480 -3.75 -8.77 11.11
CA ASP A 480 -3.58 -7.37 11.47
C ASP A 480 -3.41 -6.51 10.21
N ILE A 481 -4.18 -5.43 10.12
CA ILE A 481 -4.09 -4.43 9.05
C ILE A 481 -3.17 -3.29 9.46
N TYR A 482 -2.36 -2.78 8.53
CA TYR A 482 -1.39 -1.73 8.77
C TYR A 482 -1.49 -0.60 7.75
N THR A 483 -1.06 0.60 8.13
CA THR A 483 -0.96 1.76 7.23
C THR A 483 0.11 2.73 7.73
N THR A 484 0.84 3.33 6.82
CA THR A 484 1.73 4.47 7.09
C THR A 484 0.89 5.69 7.41
N THR A 485 1.06 6.27 8.59
CA THR A 485 0.31 7.43 9.06
C THR A 485 1.23 8.64 9.14
N HIS A 486 0.97 9.66 8.31
CA HIS A 486 1.62 10.96 8.39
C HIS A 486 0.78 11.94 9.21
N SER A 487 1.39 13.04 9.67
CA SER A 487 0.59 14.20 10.12
C SER A 487 -0.23 14.77 8.96
N ALA A 488 -1.40 15.36 9.22
CA ALA A 488 -2.28 15.88 8.17
C ALA A 488 -1.56 16.82 7.17
N ALA A 489 -0.71 17.72 7.66
CA ALA A 489 0.04 18.64 6.81
C ALA A 489 1.06 17.91 5.91
N LEU A 490 1.77 16.91 6.45
CA LEU A 490 2.72 16.12 5.66
C LEU A 490 1.98 15.19 4.68
N SER A 491 0.85 14.60 5.07
CA SER A 491 -0.02 13.86 4.16
C SER A 491 -0.36 14.71 2.93
N PHE A 492 -0.81 15.95 3.13
CA PHE A 492 -1.15 16.85 2.03
C PHE A 492 0.01 17.11 1.06
N GLU A 493 1.22 17.37 1.59
CA GLU A 493 2.42 17.54 0.78
C GLU A 493 2.74 16.29 -0.04
N ARG A 494 2.77 15.11 0.61
CA ARG A 494 3.05 13.82 -0.03
C ARG A 494 2.01 13.49 -1.10
N ILE A 495 0.73 13.72 -0.82
CA ILE A 495 -0.36 13.48 -1.77
C ILE A 495 -0.17 14.32 -3.02
N CYS A 496 0.10 15.62 -2.88
CA CYS A 496 0.30 16.49 -4.05
C CYS A 496 1.54 16.13 -4.87
N ALA A 497 2.55 15.51 -4.25
CA ALA A 497 3.74 15.04 -4.94
C ALA A 497 3.54 13.67 -5.63
N TYR A 498 2.89 12.73 -4.95
CA TYR A 498 2.95 11.31 -5.32
C TYR A 498 1.60 10.67 -5.66
N ALA A 499 0.44 11.22 -5.26
CA ALA A 499 -0.86 10.61 -5.56
C ALA A 499 -1.30 10.78 -7.03
N GLY A 500 -2.21 9.92 -7.50
CA GLY A 500 -2.69 9.85 -8.87
C GLY A 500 -1.81 8.95 -9.73
N ALA A 501 -2.04 8.91 -11.04
CA ALA A 501 -1.18 8.21 -12.00
C ALA A 501 0.16 8.94 -12.14
N SER A 502 0.97 8.90 -11.08
CA SER A 502 2.10 9.80 -10.84
C SER A 502 3.43 9.31 -11.38
N LEU A 503 3.52 8.04 -11.81
CA LEU A 503 4.67 7.53 -12.55
C LEU A 503 5.00 8.43 -13.74
N VAL A 504 3.95 8.83 -14.47
CA VAL A 504 4.04 9.88 -15.49
C VAL A 504 2.84 10.80 -15.30
N ARG A 505 2.95 11.79 -14.41
CA ARG A 505 1.84 12.71 -14.07
C ARG A 505 1.40 13.52 -15.29
N ASP A 506 0.10 13.62 -15.54
CA ASP A 506 -0.43 14.43 -16.63
C ASP A 506 -0.71 15.89 -16.21
N ALA A 507 -0.97 16.75 -17.20
CA ALA A 507 -1.23 18.18 -16.97
C ALA A 507 -2.49 18.47 -16.14
N VAL A 508 -3.43 17.52 -16.03
CA VAL A 508 -4.66 17.71 -15.24
C VAL A 508 -4.35 17.48 -13.77
N ASP A 509 -3.71 16.37 -13.42
CA ASP A 509 -3.31 16.08 -12.04
C ASP A 509 -2.28 17.10 -11.54
N GLU A 510 -1.32 17.50 -12.39
CA GLU A 510 -0.34 18.54 -12.07
C GLU A 510 -1.03 19.87 -11.73
N ARG A 511 -2.02 20.28 -12.54
CA ARG A 511 -2.83 21.46 -12.26
C ARG A 511 -3.58 21.34 -10.94
N ILE A 512 -4.29 20.24 -10.72
CA ILE A 512 -5.11 20.03 -9.51
C ILE A 512 -4.25 20.09 -8.25
N CYS A 513 -3.10 19.41 -8.25
CA CYS A 513 -2.16 19.45 -7.12
C CYS A 513 -1.57 20.86 -6.93
N SER A 514 -1.23 21.56 -8.02
CA SER A 514 -0.73 22.94 -7.96
C SER A 514 -1.78 23.91 -7.39
N ASP A 515 -3.03 23.80 -7.84
CA ASP A 515 -4.17 24.57 -7.34
C ASP A 515 -4.41 24.31 -5.85
N ALA A 516 -4.40 23.03 -5.44
CA ALA A 516 -4.52 22.65 -4.04
C ALA A 516 -3.40 23.23 -3.18
N LEU A 517 -2.13 23.12 -3.61
CA LEU A 517 -0.97 23.67 -2.91
C LEU A 517 -1.07 25.20 -2.79
N ALA A 518 -1.40 25.89 -3.87
CA ALA A 518 -1.53 27.34 -3.90
C ALA A 518 -2.79 27.86 -3.17
N GLY A 519 -3.81 27.01 -2.99
CA GLY A 519 -5.12 27.45 -2.50
C GLY A 519 -5.89 28.27 -3.54
N THR A 520 -5.67 28.00 -4.83
CA THR A 520 -6.25 28.71 -5.97
C THR A 520 -7.06 27.81 -6.88
N ALA A 521 -7.78 28.40 -7.83
CA ALA A 521 -8.35 27.68 -8.97
C ALA A 521 -7.81 28.31 -10.25
N SER A 522 -7.09 27.53 -11.06
CA SER A 522 -6.52 27.96 -12.33
C SER A 522 -7.61 28.31 -13.35
N PHE A 523 -8.73 27.59 -13.31
CA PHE A 523 -9.91 27.86 -14.14
C PHE A 523 -11.09 28.26 -13.25
N ASN A 524 -11.57 29.50 -13.42
CA ASN A 524 -12.66 30.05 -12.61
C ASN A 524 -14.02 30.05 -13.32
N ASP A 525 -14.06 29.80 -14.62
CA ASP A 525 -15.31 29.63 -15.38
C ASP A 525 -15.50 28.14 -15.65
N GLY A 526 -16.56 27.56 -15.09
CA GLY A 526 -16.88 26.14 -15.24
C GLY A 526 -17.46 25.77 -16.60
N GLY A 527 -17.76 26.74 -17.45
CA GLY A 527 -18.33 26.54 -18.80
C GLY A 527 -19.86 26.54 -18.85
N ASN A 528 -20.55 26.34 -17.72
CA ASN A 528 -22.01 26.42 -17.63
C ASN A 528 -22.47 27.05 -16.29
N GLY A 529 -21.85 28.18 -15.95
CA GLY A 529 -22.25 29.03 -14.82
C GLY A 529 -21.66 28.66 -13.47
N SER A 530 -20.97 27.53 -13.33
CA SER A 530 -20.15 27.30 -12.13
C SER A 530 -18.92 28.20 -12.11
N THR A 531 -18.45 28.52 -10.90
CA THR A 531 -17.28 29.36 -10.68
C THR A 531 -16.38 28.83 -9.56
N GLY A 532 -15.18 29.41 -9.42
CA GLY A 532 -14.29 29.15 -8.28
C GLY A 532 -13.56 27.79 -8.35
N GLY A 533 -13.29 27.30 -9.56
CA GLY A 533 -12.69 25.98 -9.77
C GLY A 533 -13.69 24.84 -9.84
N MET A 534 -14.99 25.11 -9.74
CA MET A 534 -16.04 24.13 -10.05
C MET A 534 -16.29 24.14 -11.55
N ILE A 535 -16.26 22.97 -12.18
CA ILE A 535 -16.39 22.86 -13.64
C ILE A 535 -17.68 22.12 -14.02
N ASP A 536 -18.19 22.37 -15.21
CA ASP A 536 -19.46 21.83 -15.72
C ASP A 536 -19.28 20.93 -16.96
N THR A 537 -18.11 21.05 -17.60
CA THR A 537 -17.64 20.22 -18.70
C THR A 537 -16.11 20.20 -18.69
N GLN A 538 -15.51 19.08 -19.06
CA GLN A 538 -14.06 18.94 -19.21
C GLN A 538 -13.44 19.98 -20.16
N THR A 539 -14.21 20.48 -21.15
CA THR A 539 -13.71 21.47 -22.11
C THR A 539 -13.41 22.83 -21.49
N ALA A 540 -14.01 23.16 -20.33
CA ALA A 540 -13.73 24.38 -19.57
C ALA A 540 -12.27 24.45 -19.08
N VAL A 541 -11.60 23.29 -18.99
CA VAL A 541 -10.24 23.14 -18.47
C VAL A 541 -9.29 22.50 -19.48
N GLY A 542 -9.63 22.56 -20.78
CA GLY A 542 -8.81 22.09 -21.90
C GLY A 542 -9.17 20.71 -22.44
N GLY A 543 -10.02 19.93 -21.77
CA GLY A 543 -10.37 18.57 -22.16
C GLY A 543 -9.26 17.55 -21.88
N TRP A 544 -9.38 16.35 -22.45
CA TRP A 544 -8.39 15.28 -22.27
C TRP A 544 -7.03 15.69 -22.85
N PRO A 545 -5.93 15.50 -22.09
CA PRO A 545 -4.60 15.56 -22.65
C PRO A 545 -4.42 14.60 -23.83
N GLU A 546 -3.49 14.93 -24.72
CA GLU A 546 -3.00 13.97 -25.69
C GLU A 546 -1.96 13.08 -24.98
N TYR A 547 -2.15 11.76 -25.01
CA TYR A 547 -1.25 10.79 -24.39
C TYR A 547 -0.47 10.08 -25.49
N LYS A 548 0.86 10.20 -25.47
CA LYS A 548 1.75 9.66 -26.49
C LYS A 548 2.81 8.76 -25.89
N ALA A 549 3.41 7.95 -26.76
CA ALA A 549 4.68 7.31 -26.51
C ALA A 549 5.57 7.53 -27.74
N ALA A 550 6.85 7.81 -27.51
CA ALA A 550 7.84 7.81 -28.56
C ALA A 550 8.08 6.40 -29.08
N ASP A 551 8.47 6.26 -30.35
CA ASP A 551 8.77 4.95 -30.96
C ASP A 551 9.82 4.16 -30.16
N SER A 552 10.77 4.85 -29.52
CA SER A 552 11.78 4.22 -28.65
C SER A 552 11.20 3.66 -27.35
N GLU A 553 10.16 4.29 -26.79
CA GLU A 553 9.48 3.81 -25.59
C GLU A 553 8.64 2.58 -25.92
N ILE A 554 7.90 2.62 -27.03
CA ILE A 554 7.16 1.46 -27.54
C ILE A 554 8.11 0.30 -27.86
N ALA A 555 9.24 0.58 -28.53
CA ALA A 555 10.26 -0.44 -28.81
C ALA A 555 10.90 -0.99 -27.53
N GLY A 556 10.99 -0.18 -26.47
CA GLY A 556 11.46 -0.58 -25.14
C GLY A 556 10.49 -1.51 -24.41
N CYS A 557 9.21 -1.54 -24.78
CA CYS A 557 8.22 -2.49 -24.27
C CYS A 557 8.29 -3.86 -24.95
N LYS A 558 9.27 -4.12 -25.82
CA LYS A 558 9.43 -5.43 -26.46
C LYS A 558 9.61 -6.51 -25.39
N ASP A 559 8.67 -7.43 -25.38
CA ASP A 559 8.61 -8.64 -24.55
C ASP A 559 8.54 -9.83 -25.52
N SER A 560 9.60 -10.65 -25.55
CA SER A 560 9.79 -11.67 -26.58
C SER A 560 9.00 -12.96 -26.32
N ASP A 561 8.66 -13.26 -25.06
CA ASP A 561 7.95 -14.48 -24.68
C ASP A 561 6.55 -14.24 -24.11
N GLY A 562 6.20 -12.97 -23.86
CA GLY A 562 4.86 -12.51 -23.50
C GLY A 562 4.51 -12.71 -22.03
N ASP A 563 5.51 -12.68 -21.15
CA ASP A 563 5.34 -12.86 -19.71
C ASP A 563 5.11 -11.55 -18.94
N GLY A 564 5.00 -10.43 -19.66
CA GLY A 564 4.71 -9.10 -19.15
C GLY A 564 5.95 -8.34 -18.68
N MET A 565 7.14 -8.93 -18.77
CA MET A 565 8.41 -8.24 -18.54
C MET A 565 9.10 -7.94 -19.87
N PRO A 566 9.59 -6.71 -20.09
CA PRO A 566 10.30 -6.38 -21.31
C PRO A 566 11.71 -6.99 -21.32
N ASP A 567 12.21 -7.34 -22.51
CA ASP A 567 13.51 -7.99 -22.73
C ASP A 567 14.67 -7.29 -21.98
N TRP A 568 14.61 -5.96 -21.84
CA TRP A 568 15.66 -5.19 -21.15
C TRP A 568 15.68 -5.45 -19.64
N PHE A 569 14.51 -5.65 -19.02
CA PHE A 569 14.40 -5.94 -17.60
C PHE A 569 14.95 -7.33 -17.33
N GLU A 570 14.58 -8.28 -18.18
CA GLU A 570 15.07 -9.65 -18.12
C GLU A 570 16.58 -9.72 -18.32
N ASP A 571 17.12 -9.02 -19.32
CA ASP A 571 18.57 -8.91 -19.55
C ASP A 571 19.29 -8.30 -18.33
N GLN A 572 18.68 -7.32 -17.65
CA GLN A 572 19.24 -6.69 -16.45
C GLN A 572 19.30 -7.64 -15.27
N PHE A 573 18.25 -8.44 -15.05
CA PHE A 573 18.09 -9.32 -13.90
C PHE A 573 18.42 -10.79 -14.20
N LYS A 574 18.94 -11.08 -15.41
CA LYS A 574 19.38 -12.40 -15.86
C LYS A 574 18.25 -13.44 -15.88
N LEU A 575 17.07 -13.00 -16.29
CA LEU A 575 15.92 -13.85 -16.62
C LEU A 575 16.01 -14.34 -18.07
N ASP A 576 15.16 -15.30 -18.46
CA ASP A 576 15.20 -15.93 -19.79
C ASP A 576 14.04 -15.43 -20.67
N LYS A 577 14.30 -14.41 -21.49
CA LYS A 577 13.39 -13.80 -22.47
C LYS A 577 12.83 -14.69 -23.58
N ALA A 578 13.04 -16.00 -23.47
CA ALA A 578 12.47 -17.02 -24.33
C ALA A 578 11.65 -18.06 -23.55
N ASP A 579 11.49 -17.90 -22.24
CA ASP A 579 10.78 -18.79 -21.32
C ASP A 579 9.76 -18.02 -20.48
N SER A 580 8.56 -17.88 -21.04
CA SER A 580 7.45 -17.18 -20.40
C SER A 580 7.00 -17.76 -19.04
N THR A 581 7.55 -18.89 -18.60
CA THR A 581 7.22 -19.49 -17.30
C THR A 581 7.98 -18.85 -16.15
N ASP A 582 9.10 -18.17 -16.41
CA ASP A 582 9.91 -17.55 -15.37
C ASP A 582 9.30 -16.23 -14.85
N GLY A 583 8.42 -15.56 -15.61
CA GLY A 583 7.59 -14.46 -15.10
C GLY A 583 6.76 -14.82 -13.87
N ASN A 584 6.28 -16.07 -13.78
CA ASN A 584 5.59 -16.60 -12.61
C ASN A 584 6.53 -17.27 -11.58
N ALA A 585 7.80 -17.44 -11.89
CA ALA A 585 8.79 -17.83 -10.89
C ALA A 585 8.99 -16.68 -9.89
N LYS A 586 9.64 -16.98 -8.76
CA LYS A 586 9.89 -16.02 -7.68
C LYS A 586 11.38 -15.90 -7.38
N THR A 587 12.18 -15.88 -8.43
CA THR A 587 13.64 -15.95 -8.33
C THR A 587 14.26 -14.60 -7.97
N LEU A 588 13.57 -13.49 -8.26
CA LEU A 588 14.03 -12.14 -7.92
C LEU A 588 13.72 -11.73 -6.48
N ASP A 589 12.70 -12.31 -5.86
CA ASP A 589 12.37 -12.06 -4.45
C ASP A 589 12.98 -13.17 -3.57
N PRO A 590 14.01 -12.89 -2.76
CA PRO A 590 14.70 -13.88 -1.94
C PRO A 590 13.76 -14.56 -0.93
N TYR A 591 12.63 -13.94 -0.61
CA TYR A 591 11.61 -14.48 0.30
C TYR A 591 10.47 -15.20 -0.42
N ALA A 592 10.51 -15.28 -1.75
CA ALA A 592 9.50 -15.93 -2.58
C ALA A 592 8.05 -15.47 -2.28
N ARG A 593 7.87 -14.19 -1.94
CA ARG A 593 6.55 -13.55 -1.74
C ARG A 593 5.94 -13.22 -3.09
N TYR A 594 6.72 -12.53 -3.94
CA TYR A 594 6.28 -11.98 -5.22
C TYR A 594 6.83 -12.77 -6.42
N THR A 595 6.04 -12.82 -7.49
CA THR A 595 6.50 -13.30 -8.81
C THR A 595 7.49 -12.33 -9.45
N ASN A 596 8.30 -12.80 -10.40
CA ASN A 596 9.23 -11.96 -11.15
C ASN A 596 8.49 -10.82 -11.88
N LEU A 597 7.31 -11.11 -12.45
CA LEU A 597 6.43 -10.09 -13.01
C LEU A 597 6.03 -9.05 -11.97
N GLU A 598 5.63 -9.45 -10.76
CA GLU A 598 5.29 -8.49 -9.69
C GLU A 598 6.49 -7.66 -9.24
N MET A 599 7.69 -8.25 -9.24
CA MET A 599 8.94 -7.54 -8.98
C MET A 599 9.23 -6.50 -10.07
N TYR A 600 8.96 -6.80 -11.35
CA TYR A 600 9.01 -5.83 -12.44
C TYR A 600 7.97 -4.70 -12.25
N LEU A 601 6.71 -5.06 -11.97
CA LEU A 601 5.65 -4.09 -11.73
C LEU A 601 5.97 -3.14 -10.58
N HIS A 602 6.63 -3.62 -9.54
CA HIS A 602 7.13 -2.78 -8.45
C HIS A 602 8.38 -1.98 -8.87
N TYR A 603 9.32 -2.60 -9.58
CA TYR A 603 10.54 -1.93 -10.07
C TYR A 603 10.21 -0.64 -10.82
N LEU A 604 9.17 -0.62 -11.65
CA LEU A 604 8.72 0.57 -12.38
C LEU A 604 8.37 1.76 -11.48
N VAL A 605 7.91 1.51 -10.26
CA VAL A 605 7.35 2.52 -9.35
C VAL A 605 8.09 2.62 -8.02
N ARG A 606 9.17 1.86 -7.84
CA ARG A 606 9.92 1.74 -6.59
C ARG A 606 10.36 3.07 -6.01
N ASP A 607 10.77 4.02 -6.86
CA ASP A 607 11.26 5.32 -6.40
C ASP A 607 10.14 6.17 -5.82
N ILE A 608 8.90 5.98 -6.29
CA ILE A 608 7.70 6.61 -5.71
C ILE A 608 7.39 5.97 -4.36
N VAL A 609 7.35 4.64 -4.30
CA VAL A 609 7.04 3.89 -3.08
C VAL A 609 8.06 4.16 -1.95
N ASP A 610 9.35 4.25 -2.29
CA ASP A 610 10.46 4.55 -1.37
C ASP A 610 10.28 5.89 -0.65
N VAL A 611 9.76 6.91 -1.35
CA VAL A 611 9.73 8.29 -0.83
C VAL A 611 8.34 8.78 -0.43
N GLN A 612 7.26 8.17 -0.92
CA GLN A 612 5.89 8.60 -0.61
C GLN A 612 5.55 8.42 0.88
N ASN A 613 6.12 7.37 1.50
CA ASN A 613 5.90 7.01 2.90
C ASN A 613 6.90 7.68 3.87
N ALA A 614 7.82 8.49 3.35
CA ALA A 614 8.88 9.09 4.16
C ALA A 614 8.34 10.12 5.16
N GLY A 615 8.67 9.92 6.44
CA GLY A 615 8.22 10.76 7.55
C GLY A 615 6.87 10.37 8.14
N GLY A 616 6.27 9.27 7.66
CA GLY A 616 5.11 8.63 8.29
C GLY A 616 5.52 7.50 9.23
N GLU A 617 4.58 7.08 10.06
CA GLU A 617 4.72 5.93 10.96
C GLU A 617 3.89 4.75 10.43
N TYR A 618 4.55 3.65 10.08
CA TYR A 618 3.85 2.41 9.72
C TYR A 618 3.41 1.67 10.98
N ALA A 619 2.10 1.60 11.19
CA ALA A 619 1.52 1.01 12.40
C ALA A 619 0.25 0.22 12.11
N LYS A 620 -0.07 -0.68 13.03
CA LYS A 620 -1.32 -1.46 13.03
C LYS A 620 -2.52 -0.52 13.18
N LEU A 621 -3.60 -0.83 12.47
CA LEU A 621 -4.91 -0.21 12.66
C LEU A 621 -5.66 -0.95 13.78
N SER A 622 -5.50 -0.47 15.02
CA SER A 622 -6.06 -1.09 16.23
C SER A 622 -6.63 -0.10 17.23
#